data_AF-A0A1Y2C5A2-F1
#
_entry.id   AF-A0A1Y2C5A2-F1
#
_cell.length_a   1.000
_cell.length_b   1.000
_cell.length_c   1.000
_cell.angle_alpha   90.00
_cell.angle_beta   90.00
_cell.angle_gamma   90.00
#
_symmetry.space_group_name_H-M   'P 1'
#
loop_
_entity.id
_entity.type
_entity.pdbx_description
1 polymer ?
#
loop_
_entity_poly.entity_id
_entity_poly.type
_entity_poly.pdbx_seq_one_letter_code
_entity_poly.pdbx_strand_id
1 'polypeptide(L)'
;MSAPKLAATILYTDAKCAKTVQWIQYTYPNSTDCTAASVSSTCAPIALQGTPKGYYATSACVTDISTFGNTYFNKTVPQVQTLNTGTDCAGQPTGGFQVLLDACVPASSGESTKITIESTNGALYRSVFSDSTCTNFKDIQLYGSVKNSTCQNSMSISLLNYQGLFGVTTYTGSDCSKPAKVGYGVSLDTCTETSACTQNGVGEYINSVCSSQADLNGLATKAFAGSPYFVYQSYVDSQCVLLGFTSDIRLNTCFSTSPNDDGSIQSCNTTLSDDGSSITILYYSASNCQGTLVSNPSFPTNGGCKSSQKVFYSKDSFQAVGSPNSNNTDSSSSSNIGAIVGGAVGGALVLGLVAFVVYRVVRPKKDRLPFNNTSSSPPEAPVSPAPPIPAQPRSPLPVPATTLAVDTEARSVVTSAVTSAGSSGTFLVSHGVNEKQRDSVFGEMNSMASTQYFNPAARTVEISPAPTQTL
;
A
#
# COMPACT_ATOMS: atom_id res chain seq x y z
N MET A 1 5.12 -34.07 13.63
CA MET A 1 6.49 -33.65 13.27
C MET A 1 6.57 -32.16 13.50
N SER A 2 7.52 -31.66 14.28
CA SER A 2 7.73 -30.21 14.42
C SER A 2 8.18 -29.65 13.07
N ALA A 3 7.61 -28.53 12.65
CA ALA A 3 8.07 -27.85 11.44
C ALA A 3 9.58 -27.54 11.56
N PRO A 4 10.37 -27.70 10.48
CA PRO A 4 11.77 -27.35 10.52
C PRO A 4 11.94 -25.88 10.91
N LYS A 5 12.86 -25.61 11.84
CA LYS A 5 13.13 -24.26 12.33
C LYS A 5 14.13 -23.58 11.40
N LEU A 6 13.65 -22.65 10.58
CA LEU A 6 14.50 -21.78 9.78
C LEU A 6 15.40 -20.92 10.69
N ALA A 7 16.56 -20.54 10.17
CA ALA A 7 17.35 -19.43 10.71
C ALA A 7 17.07 -18.17 9.88
N ALA A 8 17.06 -17.01 10.53
CA ALA A 8 16.92 -15.72 9.88
C ALA A 8 18.19 -14.89 10.06
N THR A 9 18.66 -14.26 9.00
CA THR A 9 19.65 -13.18 9.03
C THR A 9 18.91 -11.86 8.83
N ILE A 10 18.96 -10.98 9.83
CA ILE A 10 18.26 -9.69 9.82
C ILE A 10 19.25 -8.58 9.47
N LEU A 11 18.97 -7.83 8.41
CA LEU A 11 19.85 -6.80 7.84
C LEU A 11 19.45 -5.40 8.32
N TYR A 12 20.43 -4.64 8.80
CA TYR A 12 20.30 -3.29 9.34
C TYR A 12 21.24 -2.32 8.60
N THR A 13 20.88 -1.04 8.61
CA THR A 13 21.70 0.07 8.07
C THR A 13 22.66 0.67 9.12
N ASP A 14 22.68 0.15 10.34
CA ASP A 14 23.46 0.70 11.44
C ASP A 14 24.26 -0.35 12.19
N ALA A 15 25.44 0.07 12.68
CA ALA A 15 26.40 -0.79 13.35
C ALA A 15 25.92 -1.38 14.68
N LYS A 16 24.84 -0.85 15.26
CA LYS A 16 24.26 -1.32 16.51
C LYS A 16 23.07 -2.27 16.29
N CYS A 17 22.65 -2.46 15.04
CA CYS A 17 21.43 -3.21 14.69
C CYS A 17 20.21 -2.71 15.49
N ALA A 18 20.14 -1.39 15.71
CA ALA A 18 19.12 -0.75 16.53
C ALA A 18 18.13 0.08 15.71
N LYS A 19 18.44 0.37 14.44
CA LYS A 19 17.60 1.14 13.53
C LYS A 19 16.75 0.24 12.63
N THR A 20 16.15 0.86 11.62
CA THR A 20 15.22 0.27 10.67
C THR A 20 15.83 -0.93 9.94
N VAL A 21 15.28 -2.10 10.23
CA VAL A 21 15.53 -3.33 9.46
C VAL A 21 15.13 -3.11 8.01
N GLN A 22 15.98 -3.57 7.09
CA GLN A 22 15.73 -3.44 5.65
C GLN A 22 15.27 -4.76 5.02
N TRP A 23 15.83 -5.87 5.50
CA TRP A 23 15.70 -7.17 4.87
C TRP A 23 15.83 -8.27 5.92
N ILE A 24 15.02 -9.31 5.82
CA ILE A 24 15.19 -10.55 6.57
C ILE A 24 15.41 -11.68 5.57
N GLN A 25 16.54 -12.38 5.66
CA GLN A 25 16.84 -13.54 4.83
C GLN A 25 16.58 -14.82 5.65
N TYR A 26 15.79 -15.73 5.10
CA TYR A 26 15.55 -17.04 5.70
C TYR A 26 16.41 -18.11 5.04
N THR A 27 16.98 -18.99 5.86
CA THR A 27 17.77 -20.13 5.40
C THR A 27 17.46 -21.34 6.25
N TYR A 28 17.29 -22.50 5.62
CA TYR A 28 17.25 -23.77 6.32
C TYR A 28 18.65 -24.08 6.88
N PRO A 29 18.82 -24.23 8.19
CA PRO A 29 20.14 -24.56 8.75
C PRO A 29 20.58 -25.94 8.24
N ASN A 30 21.88 -26.11 7.97
CA ASN A 30 22.45 -27.42 7.60
C ASN A 30 22.33 -28.46 8.74
N SER A 31 21.89 -28.05 9.94
CA SER A 31 21.50 -28.90 11.06
C SER A 31 19.98 -29.02 11.16
N THR A 32 19.48 -30.16 11.64
CA THR A 32 18.03 -30.44 11.76
C THR A 32 17.27 -29.48 12.68
N ASP A 33 17.95 -28.73 13.54
CA ASP A 33 17.34 -27.72 14.41
C ASP A 33 18.15 -26.43 14.45
N CYS A 34 17.46 -25.28 14.31
CA CYS A 34 18.00 -23.99 14.73
C CYS A 34 17.97 -23.91 16.25
N THR A 35 19.14 -23.70 16.86
CA THR A 35 19.31 -23.49 18.30
C THR A 35 19.89 -22.11 18.57
N ALA A 36 19.68 -21.57 19.77
CA ALA A 36 20.27 -20.28 20.16
C ALA A 36 21.80 -20.26 20.01
N ALA A 37 22.47 -21.41 20.20
CA ALA A 37 23.92 -21.54 20.01
C ALA A 37 24.35 -21.50 18.53
N SER A 38 23.44 -21.78 17.60
CA SER A 38 23.71 -21.80 16.15
C SER A 38 23.53 -20.44 15.46
N VAL A 39 23.03 -19.43 16.16
CA VAL A 39 22.79 -18.08 15.62
C VAL A 39 23.59 -17.04 16.40
N SER A 40 24.21 -16.11 15.68
CA SER A 40 24.89 -14.97 16.31
C SER A 40 23.89 -13.87 16.60
N SER A 41 23.63 -13.59 17.88
CA SER A 41 22.86 -12.40 18.28
C SER A 41 23.67 -11.10 18.19
N THR A 42 25.00 -11.19 18.03
CA THR A 42 25.89 -10.04 17.92
C THR A 42 25.74 -9.37 16.56
N CYS A 43 25.51 -8.05 16.58
CA CYS A 43 25.50 -7.22 15.38
C CYS A 43 26.91 -7.17 14.77
N ALA A 44 27.05 -7.59 13.53
CA ALA A 44 28.33 -7.62 12.83
C ALA A 44 28.19 -7.08 11.40
N PRO A 45 29.24 -6.44 10.84
CA PRO A 45 29.23 -6.04 9.44
C PRO A 45 29.10 -7.28 8.57
N ILE A 46 28.24 -7.20 7.56
CA ILE A 46 28.07 -8.29 6.60
C ILE A 46 29.16 -8.21 5.53
N ALA A 47 29.80 -9.36 5.28
CA ALA A 47 30.71 -9.58 4.15
C ALA A 47 30.06 -10.47 3.07
N LEU A 48 28.76 -10.32 2.83
CA LEU A 48 28.09 -11.02 1.74
C LEU A 48 28.58 -10.43 0.41
N GLN A 49 29.04 -11.30 -0.49
CA GLN A 49 29.44 -10.88 -1.83
C GLN A 49 28.28 -10.16 -2.51
N GLY A 50 28.53 -8.91 -2.92
CA GLY A 50 27.54 -8.09 -3.63
C GLY A 50 26.60 -7.27 -2.77
N THR A 51 26.62 -7.40 -1.43
CA THR A 51 25.93 -6.44 -0.56
C THR A 51 26.76 -5.16 -0.48
N PRO A 52 26.18 -3.96 -0.67
CA PRO A 52 26.92 -2.71 -0.51
C PRO A 52 27.59 -2.62 0.88
N LYS A 53 28.69 -1.89 0.99
CA LYS A 53 29.29 -1.60 2.30
C LYS A 53 28.30 -0.82 3.17
N GLY A 54 28.36 -1.02 4.49
CA GLY A 54 27.57 -0.25 5.46
C GLY A 54 26.33 -0.98 6.01
N TYR A 55 26.14 -2.25 5.67
CA TYR A 55 25.11 -3.08 6.28
C TYR A 55 25.67 -3.99 7.37
N TYR A 56 24.83 -4.24 8.37
CA TYR A 56 25.11 -5.07 9.53
C TYR A 56 24.02 -6.10 9.71
N ALA A 57 24.32 -7.25 10.32
CA ALA A 57 23.30 -8.21 10.66
C ALA A 57 23.47 -8.84 12.02
N THR A 58 22.33 -9.33 12.49
CA THR A 58 22.20 -10.33 13.54
C THR A 58 21.48 -11.56 12.97
N SER A 59 21.46 -12.65 13.73
CA SER A 59 20.74 -13.87 13.37
C SER A 59 19.83 -14.33 14.50
N ALA A 60 18.71 -14.95 14.14
CA ALA A 60 17.75 -15.50 15.09
C ALA A 60 17.10 -16.78 14.55
N CYS A 61 16.63 -17.64 15.45
CA CYS A 61 15.81 -18.79 15.07
C CYS A 61 14.37 -18.39 14.83
N VAL A 62 13.79 -18.87 13.73
CA VAL A 62 12.39 -18.62 13.37
C VAL A 62 11.51 -19.65 14.05
N THR A 63 10.65 -19.20 14.95
CA THR A 63 9.66 -20.03 15.64
C THR A 63 8.35 -20.15 14.87
N ASP A 64 7.89 -19.04 14.29
CA ASP A 64 6.71 -18.96 13.43
C ASP A 64 6.99 -17.99 12.28
N ILE A 65 7.12 -18.53 11.07
CA ILE A 65 7.46 -17.74 9.88
C ILE A 65 6.39 -16.70 9.53
N SER A 66 5.12 -16.96 9.87
CA SER A 66 4.01 -16.07 9.50
C SER A 66 3.99 -14.76 10.31
N THR A 67 4.60 -14.77 11.50
CA THR A 67 4.62 -13.63 12.43
C THR A 67 6.02 -13.12 12.74
N PHE A 68 7.08 -13.85 12.39
CA PHE A 68 8.47 -13.53 12.74
C PHE A 68 8.88 -12.10 12.39
N GLY A 69 8.57 -11.62 11.18
CA GLY A 69 8.96 -10.28 10.76
C GLY A 69 8.34 -9.15 11.60
N ASN A 70 7.21 -9.39 12.29
CA ASN A 70 6.57 -8.40 13.16
C ASN A 70 7.38 -8.06 14.42
N THR A 71 8.41 -8.87 14.75
CA THR A 71 9.36 -8.54 15.80
C THR A 71 10.35 -7.44 15.37
N TYR A 72 10.55 -7.27 14.06
CA TYR A 72 11.64 -6.48 13.48
C TYR A 72 11.14 -5.30 12.65
N PHE A 73 10.07 -5.52 11.90
CA PHE A 73 9.36 -4.52 11.14
C PHE A 73 8.21 -3.94 11.95
N ASN A 74 7.81 -2.71 11.63
CA ASN A 74 6.57 -2.17 12.17
C ASN A 74 5.39 -3.02 11.67
N LYS A 75 4.63 -3.60 12.62
CA LYS A 75 3.47 -4.45 12.36
C LYS A 75 2.33 -3.75 11.60
N THR A 76 2.32 -2.42 11.54
CA THR A 76 1.34 -1.68 10.74
C THR A 76 1.77 -1.56 9.28
N VAL A 77 3.05 -1.74 8.96
CA VAL A 77 3.54 -1.58 7.59
C VAL A 77 3.39 -2.91 6.83
N PRO A 78 2.78 -2.90 5.63
CA PRO A 78 2.69 -4.08 4.78
C PRO A 78 4.07 -4.64 4.44
N GLN A 79 4.17 -5.96 4.46
CA GLN A 79 5.41 -6.70 4.21
C GLN A 79 5.19 -7.71 3.10
N VAL A 80 6.22 -7.92 2.28
CA VAL A 80 6.25 -8.97 1.28
C VAL A 80 7.15 -10.09 1.81
N GLN A 81 6.59 -11.28 1.98
CA GLN A 81 7.33 -12.48 2.35
C GLN A 81 7.36 -13.43 1.15
N THR A 82 8.55 -13.90 0.82
CA THR A 82 8.81 -14.88 -0.23
C THR A 82 9.47 -16.10 0.40
N LEU A 83 8.91 -17.28 0.24
CA LEU A 83 9.42 -18.53 0.81
C LEU A 83 9.67 -19.56 -0.28
N ASN A 84 10.86 -20.14 -0.33
CA ASN A 84 11.16 -21.27 -1.22
C ASN A 84 10.56 -22.54 -0.61
N THR A 85 9.48 -23.04 -1.21
CA THR A 85 8.71 -24.19 -0.73
C THR A 85 8.77 -25.37 -1.72
N GLY A 86 9.63 -25.30 -2.75
CA GLY A 86 9.73 -26.33 -3.77
C GLY A 86 8.55 -26.34 -4.76
N THR A 87 8.45 -27.41 -5.54
CA THR A 87 7.46 -27.54 -6.63
C THR A 87 6.04 -27.28 -6.13
N ASP A 88 5.27 -26.51 -6.91
CA ASP A 88 3.88 -26.10 -6.63
C ASP A 88 3.68 -25.39 -5.28
N CYS A 89 4.77 -24.94 -4.66
CA CYS A 89 4.79 -24.25 -3.39
C CYS A 89 4.15 -25.00 -2.22
N ALA A 90 4.03 -26.33 -2.32
CA ALA A 90 3.35 -27.17 -1.34
C ALA A 90 4.30 -27.74 -0.26
N GLY A 91 5.61 -27.61 -0.45
CA GLY A 91 6.61 -28.12 0.49
C GLY A 91 6.83 -27.22 1.70
N GLN A 92 7.63 -27.71 2.64
CA GLN A 92 8.08 -26.91 3.77
C GLN A 92 9.04 -25.81 3.29
N PRO A 93 8.97 -24.59 3.85
CA PRO A 93 9.94 -23.55 3.55
C PRO A 93 11.37 -24.00 3.81
N THR A 94 12.25 -23.84 2.81
CA THR A 94 13.69 -24.13 2.88
C THR A 94 14.55 -22.86 2.90
N GLY A 95 13.92 -21.71 2.71
CA GLY A 95 14.57 -20.40 2.71
C GLY A 95 13.62 -19.36 2.14
N GLY A 96 14.14 -18.18 1.87
CA GLY A 96 13.35 -17.08 1.34
C GLY A 96 13.78 -15.74 1.90
N PHE A 97 12.94 -14.72 1.75
CA PHE A 97 13.20 -13.41 2.33
C PHE A 97 11.91 -12.68 2.69
N GLN A 98 12.05 -11.63 3.48
CA GLN A 98 10.96 -10.72 3.82
C GLN A 98 11.45 -9.28 3.87
N VAL A 99 10.66 -8.39 3.28
CA VAL A 99 10.96 -6.95 3.13
C VAL A 99 9.68 -6.13 3.36
N LEU A 100 9.85 -4.85 3.65
CA LEU A 100 8.73 -3.90 3.65
C LEU A 100 8.26 -3.67 2.21
N LEU A 101 6.94 -3.55 2.02
CA LEU A 101 6.38 -3.13 0.73
C LEU A 101 6.83 -1.69 0.40
N ASP A 102 7.11 -1.44 -0.88
CA ASP A 102 7.61 -0.16 -1.42
C ASP A 102 8.94 0.35 -0.81
N ALA A 103 9.64 -0.47 -0.03
CA ALA A 103 10.98 -0.16 0.43
C ALA A 103 12.03 -0.45 -0.63
N CYS A 104 13.01 0.43 -0.77
CA CYS A 104 14.20 0.18 -1.55
C CYS A 104 15.18 -0.65 -0.72
N VAL A 105 15.42 -1.89 -1.13
CA VAL A 105 16.27 -2.82 -0.39
C VAL A 105 17.48 -3.24 -1.22
N PRO A 106 18.66 -3.45 -0.62
CA PRO A 106 19.82 -3.93 -1.35
C PRO A 106 19.55 -5.32 -1.93
N ALA A 107 20.02 -5.54 -3.15
CA ALA A 107 20.05 -6.84 -3.82
C ALA A 107 21.51 -7.26 -4.06
N SER A 108 21.72 -8.39 -4.74
CA SER A 108 23.06 -8.83 -5.14
C SER A 108 23.73 -7.81 -6.09
N SER A 109 25.06 -7.87 -6.20
CA SER A 109 25.83 -7.10 -7.19
C SER A 109 25.70 -5.57 -7.12
N GLY A 110 25.39 -5.01 -5.94
CA GLY A 110 25.25 -3.56 -5.76
C GLY A 110 23.96 -2.97 -6.33
N GLU A 111 23.03 -3.81 -6.79
CA GLU A 111 21.70 -3.38 -7.21
C GLU A 111 20.78 -3.20 -5.99
N SER A 112 19.63 -2.58 -6.22
CA SER A 112 18.54 -2.57 -5.27
C SER A 112 17.25 -3.03 -5.90
N THR A 113 16.35 -3.53 -5.06
CA THR A 113 15.02 -3.96 -5.48
C THR A 113 13.95 -3.28 -4.67
N LYS A 114 12.78 -3.11 -5.26
CA LYS A 114 11.59 -2.59 -4.62
C LYS A 114 10.40 -3.41 -5.09
N ILE A 115 9.51 -3.77 -4.17
CA ILE A 115 8.28 -4.50 -4.51
C ILE A 115 7.10 -3.56 -4.30
N THR A 116 6.30 -3.33 -5.33
CA THR A 116 5.12 -2.46 -5.31
C THR A 116 3.87 -3.26 -5.65
N ILE A 117 2.69 -2.71 -5.30
CA ILE A 117 1.39 -3.25 -5.68
C ILE A 117 0.73 -2.26 -6.62
N GLU A 118 0.25 -2.74 -7.77
CA GLU A 118 -0.65 -2.00 -8.63
C GLU A 118 -2.05 -1.98 -8.01
N SER A 119 -2.54 -0.80 -7.64
CA SER A 119 -3.74 -0.62 -6.82
C SER A 119 -5.07 -0.91 -7.54
N THR A 120 -5.06 -1.08 -8.86
CA THR A 120 -6.28 -1.38 -9.64
C THR A 120 -6.57 -2.88 -9.68
N ASN A 121 -5.55 -3.69 -9.96
CA ASN A 121 -5.66 -5.13 -10.17
C ASN A 121 -4.98 -5.97 -9.06
N GLY A 122 -4.23 -5.34 -8.17
CA GLY A 122 -3.50 -5.99 -7.09
C GLY A 122 -2.31 -6.83 -7.55
N ALA A 123 -1.75 -6.59 -8.73
CA ALA A 123 -0.52 -7.23 -9.18
C ALA A 123 0.66 -6.70 -8.36
N LEU A 124 1.57 -7.60 -7.95
CA LEU A 124 2.84 -7.22 -7.34
C LEU A 124 3.90 -7.15 -8.43
N TYR A 125 4.67 -6.07 -8.45
CA TYR A 125 5.82 -5.92 -9.34
C TYR A 125 7.09 -5.82 -8.52
N ARG A 126 8.13 -6.52 -8.96
CA ARG A 126 9.49 -6.38 -8.45
C ARG A 126 10.28 -5.56 -9.44
N SER A 127 10.71 -4.38 -9.01
CA SER A 127 11.56 -3.48 -9.79
C SER A 127 13.01 -3.59 -9.32
N VAL A 128 13.95 -3.52 -10.26
CA VAL A 128 15.40 -3.56 -10.03
C VAL A 128 15.99 -2.20 -10.41
N PHE A 129 16.95 -1.74 -9.61
CA PHE A 129 17.59 -0.43 -9.74
C PHE A 129 19.11 -0.56 -9.65
N SER A 130 19.83 0.35 -10.31
CA SER A 130 21.30 0.37 -10.27
C SER A 130 21.90 1.07 -9.05
N ASP A 131 21.07 1.64 -8.18
CA ASP A 131 21.49 2.41 -7.01
C ASP A 131 20.65 2.08 -5.77
N SER A 132 21.21 2.37 -4.59
CA SER A 132 20.61 2.08 -3.28
C SER A 132 19.42 2.96 -2.90
N THR A 133 19.09 3.98 -3.69
CA THR A 133 17.95 4.87 -3.46
C THR A 133 16.77 4.55 -4.37
N CYS A 134 16.90 3.54 -5.24
CA CYS A 134 15.91 3.13 -6.22
C CYS A 134 15.49 4.28 -7.16
N THR A 135 16.46 5.01 -7.70
CA THR A 135 16.20 6.13 -8.63
C THR A 135 16.48 5.78 -10.08
N ASN A 136 17.52 4.99 -10.35
CA ASN A 136 17.95 4.57 -11.68
C ASN A 136 17.38 3.18 -11.99
N PHE A 137 16.19 3.19 -12.60
CA PHE A 137 15.47 1.99 -12.99
C PHE A 137 16.25 1.12 -13.98
N LYS A 138 16.19 -0.21 -13.81
CA LYS A 138 16.76 -1.19 -14.75
C LYS A 138 15.70 -2.11 -15.36
N ASP A 139 14.89 -2.74 -14.51
CA ASP A 139 13.99 -3.82 -14.92
C ASP A 139 12.77 -3.92 -14.00
N ILE A 140 11.66 -4.40 -14.53
CA ILE A 140 10.42 -4.67 -13.79
C ILE A 140 9.86 -6.02 -14.22
N GLN A 141 9.47 -6.82 -13.23
CA GLN A 141 8.90 -8.14 -13.46
C GLN A 141 7.66 -8.34 -12.61
N LEU A 142 6.65 -8.99 -13.20
CA LEU A 142 5.49 -9.47 -12.45
C LEU A 142 5.99 -10.47 -11.41
N TYR A 143 5.70 -10.16 -10.15
CA TYR A 143 6.20 -10.88 -8.99
C TYR A 143 5.09 -11.63 -8.25
N GLY A 144 3.83 -11.23 -8.39
CA GLY A 144 2.73 -11.94 -7.75
C GLY A 144 1.40 -11.20 -7.84
N SER A 145 0.46 -11.55 -6.97
CA SER A 145 -0.81 -10.81 -6.80
C SER A 145 -1.28 -10.84 -5.34
N VAL A 146 -2.02 -9.81 -4.92
CA VAL A 146 -2.71 -9.77 -3.62
C VAL A 146 -3.90 -10.73 -3.55
N LYS A 147 -4.46 -11.12 -4.71
CA LYS A 147 -5.72 -11.89 -4.77
C LYS A 147 -5.56 -13.30 -4.20
N ASN A 148 -4.38 -13.90 -4.35
CA ASN A 148 -4.06 -15.24 -3.85
C ASN A 148 -2.56 -15.34 -3.55
N SER A 149 -2.19 -16.20 -2.59
CA SER A 149 -0.80 -16.62 -2.42
C SER A 149 -0.27 -17.10 -3.78
N THR A 150 0.68 -16.38 -4.34
CA THR A 150 1.17 -16.66 -5.69
C THR A 150 2.34 -17.63 -5.57
N CYS A 151 2.23 -18.76 -6.27
CA CYS A 151 3.36 -19.66 -6.45
C CYS A 151 4.08 -19.29 -7.73
N GLN A 152 5.32 -18.80 -7.61
CA GLN A 152 6.15 -18.42 -8.75
C GLN A 152 7.53 -19.07 -8.61
N ASN A 153 7.90 -19.92 -9.56
CA ASN A 153 9.21 -20.58 -9.59
C ASN A 153 9.57 -21.30 -8.27
N SER A 154 8.65 -22.07 -7.70
CA SER A 154 8.80 -22.75 -6.39
C SER A 154 8.88 -21.81 -5.17
N MET A 155 8.55 -20.54 -5.35
CA MET A 155 8.46 -19.56 -4.26
C MET A 155 7.02 -19.20 -3.98
N SER A 156 6.59 -19.39 -2.74
CA SER A 156 5.33 -18.87 -2.22
C SER A 156 5.50 -17.41 -1.86
N ILE A 157 4.65 -16.55 -2.39
CA ILE A 157 4.66 -15.11 -2.14
C ILE A 157 3.40 -14.72 -1.38
N SER A 158 3.59 -14.11 -0.21
CA SER A 158 2.53 -13.68 0.69
C SER A 158 2.73 -12.22 1.09
N LEU A 159 1.61 -11.55 1.34
CA LEU A 159 1.57 -10.23 1.94
C LEU A 159 1.19 -10.36 3.41
N LEU A 160 2.03 -9.81 4.29
CA LEU A 160 1.80 -9.77 5.73
C LEU A 160 1.41 -8.35 6.15
N ASN A 161 0.49 -8.24 7.11
CA ASN A 161 -0.08 -6.97 7.60
C ASN A 161 -0.67 -6.07 6.51
N TYR A 162 -1.00 -6.63 5.36
CA TYR A 162 -1.64 -5.90 4.27
C TYR A 162 -3.11 -5.63 4.61
N GLN A 163 -3.50 -4.36 4.53
CA GLN A 163 -4.82 -3.88 4.97
C GLN A 163 -5.82 -3.71 3.82
N GLY A 164 -5.46 -4.16 2.61
CA GLY A 164 -6.29 -4.06 1.42
C GLY A 164 -5.91 -2.88 0.50
N LEU A 165 -6.65 -2.78 -0.60
CA LEU A 165 -6.67 -1.62 -1.48
C LEU A 165 -7.81 -0.71 -1.07
N PHE A 166 -7.71 0.55 -1.44
CA PHE A 166 -8.80 1.49 -1.31
C PHE A 166 -9.01 2.29 -2.59
N GLY A 167 -10.26 2.61 -2.85
CA GLY A 167 -10.67 3.55 -3.88
C GLY A 167 -11.28 4.79 -3.24
N VAL A 168 -10.90 5.97 -3.70
CA VAL A 168 -11.46 7.25 -3.23
C VAL A 168 -12.23 7.88 -4.37
N THR A 169 -13.54 8.08 -4.21
CA THR A 169 -14.31 8.89 -5.17
C THR A 169 -14.33 10.33 -4.68
N THR A 170 -13.83 11.24 -5.51
CA THR A 170 -13.95 12.69 -5.31
C THR A 170 -15.17 13.22 -6.05
N TYR A 171 -15.90 14.13 -5.41
CA TYR A 171 -17.13 14.74 -5.87
C TYR A 171 -16.98 16.24 -6.06
N THR A 172 -17.83 16.82 -6.90
CA THR A 172 -17.81 18.27 -7.18
C THR A 172 -18.36 19.12 -6.04
N GLY A 173 -19.04 18.53 -5.05
CA GLY A 173 -19.74 19.24 -3.99
C GLY A 173 -20.07 18.37 -2.78
N SER A 174 -20.54 19.02 -1.71
CA SER A 174 -20.83 18.41 -0.40
C SER A 174 -22.01 17.44 -0.39
N ASP A 175 -22.81 17.41 -1.45
CA ASP A 175 -23.90 16.47 -1.62
C ASP A 175 -23.44 15.09 -2.13
N CYS A 176 -22.17 14.97 -2.55
CA CYS A 176 -21.61 13.79 -3.18
C CYS A 176 -22.50 13.20 -4.31
N SER A 177 -23.21 14.06 -5.04
CA SER A 177 -24.12 13.63 -6.11
C SER A 177 -23.41 13.44 -7.45
N LYS A 178 -22.35 14.22 -7.68
CA LYS A 178 -21.63 14.26 -8.95
C LYS A 178 -20.16 13.86 -8.76
N PRO A 179 -19.82 12.58 -9.02
CA PRO A 179 -18.43 12.13 -8.95
C PRO A 179 -17.64 12.71 -10.12
N ALA A 180 -16.36 13.01 -9.84
CA ALA A 180 -15.43 13.67 -10.74
C ALA A 180 -14.12 12.91 -10.92
N LYS A 181 -13.62 12.23 -9.88
CA LYS A 181 -12.37 11.46 -9.90
C LYS A 181 -12.54 10.21 -9.04
N VAL A 182 -11.95 9.08 -9.45
CA VAL A 182 -11.77 7.89 -8.63
C VAL A 182 -10.27 7.61 -8.56
N GLY A 183 -9.66 7.75 -7.39
CA GLY A 183 -8.25 7.43 -7.15
C GLY A 183 -8.10 6.04 -6.51
N TYR A 184 -6.98 5.35 -6.78
CA TYR A 184 -6.72 4.01 -6.25
C TYR A 184 -5.41 3.97 -5.46
N GLY A 185 -5.42 3.34 -4.30
CA GLY A 185 -4.24 3.22 -3.44
C GLY A 185 -4.16 1.90 -2.68
N VAL A 186 -3.00 1.68 -2.06
CA VAL A 186 -2.75 0.60 -1.10
C VAL A 186 -2.91 1.15 0.31
N SER A 187 -3.73 0.53 1.13
CA SER A 187 -3.94 1.00 2.50
C SER A 187 -2.77 0.56 3.39
N LEU A 188 -2.10 1.53 4.02
CA LEU A 188 -1.04 1.27 5.00
C LEU A 188 -1.61 0.98 6.39
N ASP A 189 -2.78 1.53 6.71
CA ASP A 189 -3.51 1.27 7.95
C ASP A 189 -4.79 0.50 7.66
N THR A 190 -5.52 0.09 8.71
CA THR A 190 -6.82 -0.57 8.53
C THR A 190 -7.73 0.28 7.66
N CYS A 191 -8.04 -0.21 6.46
CA CYS A 191 -8.88 0.48 5.52
C CYS A 191 -10.29 0.64 6.10
N THR A 192 -10.76 1.89 6.20
CA THR A 192 -12.10 2.22 6.69
C THR A 192 -12.93 2.83 5.57
N GLU A 193 -14.04 2.17 5.24
CA GLU A 193 -15.00 2.69 4.27
C GLU A 193 -15.72 3.90 4.85
N THR A 194 -15.92 4.92 4.02
CA THR A 194 -16.74 6.08 4.40
C THR A 194 -18.00 6.09 3.55
N SER A 195 -19.15 5.91 4.19
CA SER A 195 -20.45 6.01 3.53
C SER A 195 -20.96 7.46 3.45
N ALA A 196 -20.42 8.35 4.27
CA ALA A 196 -20.79 9.75 4.32
C ALA A 196 -19.85 10.60 3.45
N CYS A 197 -20.42 11.62 2.81
CA CYS A 197 -19.66 12.63 2.09
C CYS A 197 -18.81 13.43 3.09
N THR A 198 -17.49 13.34 3.01
CA THR A 198 -16.59 14.07 3.92
C THR A 198 -15.68 14.98 3.13
N GLN A 199 -15.39 16.17 3.67
CA GLN A 199 -14.39 17.04 3.08
C GLN A 199 -13.01 16.69 3.66
N ASN A 200 -12.02 16.44 2.80
CA ASN A 200 -10.64 16.18 3.24
C ASN A 200 -9.87 17.50 3.50
N GLY A 201 -8.60 17.39 3.90
CA GLY A 201 -7.75 18.54 4.24
C GLY A 201 -7.49 19.51 3.08
N VAL A 202 -7.65 19.07 1.84
CA VAL A 202 -7.48 19.90 0.62
C VAL A 202 -8.81 20.41 0.06
N GLY A 203 -9.90 20.25 0.80
CA GLY A 203 -11.21 20.76 0.42
C GLY A 203 -11.99 19.89 -0.58
N GLU A 204 -11.49 18.70 -0.92
CA GLU A 204 -12.19 17.73 -1.77
C GLU A 204 -13.29 17.02 -0.97
N TYR A 205 -14.46 16.88 -1.57
CA TYR A 205 -15.53 16.03 -1.04
C TYR A 205 -15.29 14.59 -1.50
N ILE A 206 -15.13 13.66 -0.58
CA ILE A 206 -14.72 12.29 -0.85
C ILE A 206 -15.60 11.27 -0.15
N ASN A 207 -15.63 10.07 -0.75
CA ASN A 207 -15.91 8.82 -0.05
C ASN A 207 -14.80 7.81 -0.34
N SER A 208 -14.69 6.78 0.51
CA SER A 208 -13.71 5.71 0.39
C SER A 208 -14.39 4.35 0.42
N VAL A 209 -13.93 3.46 -0.46
CA VAL A 209 -14.32 2.05 -0.52
C VAL A 209 -13.07 1.21 -0.29
N CYS A 210 -13.19 0.12 0.45
CA CYS A 210 -12.09 -0.76 0.80
C CYS A 210 -12.28 -2.10 0.08
N SER A 211 -11.20 -2.68 -0.41
CA SER A 211 -11.23 -3.99 -1.04
C SER A 211 -10.01 -4.80 -0.66
N SER A 212 -10.24 -5.97 -0.05
CA SER A 212 -9.19 -6.96 0.19
C SER A 212 -8.89 -7.81 -1.04
N GLN A 213 -9.73 -7.79 -2.09
CA GLN A 213 -9.68 -8.70 -3.24
C GLN A 213 -9.28 -8.04 -4.56
N ALA A 214 -8.80 -6.80 -4.54
CA ALA A 214 -8.29 -6.10 -5.72
C ALA A 214 -9.23 -6.08 -6.93
N ASP A 215 -10.52 -5.85 -6.67
CA ASP A 215 -11.50 -5.55 -7.71
C ASP A 215 -12.01 -4.13 -7.55
N LEU A 216 -11.12 -3.17 -7.77
CA LEU A 216 -11.49 -1.76 -7.85
C LEU A 216 -11.82 -1.34 -9.30
N ASN A 217 -11.67 -2.24 -10.27
CA ASN A 217 -11.93 -1.97 -11.70
C ASN A 217 -13.39 -1.58 -11.97
N GLY A 218 -14.34 -2.08 -11.18
CA GLY A 218 -15.76 -1.72 -11.29
C GLY A 218 -16.11 -0.36 -10.66
N LEU A 219 -15.24 0.22 -9.84
CA LEU A 219 -15.57 1.41 -9.04
C LEU A 219 -15.81 2.64 -9.93
N ALA A 220 -14.89 2.94 -10.85
CA ALA A 220 -15.06 4.05 -11.79
C ALA A 220 -16.27 3.85 -12.72
N THR A 221 -16.49 2.61 -13.21
CA THR A 221 -17.65 2.29 -14.04
C THR A 221 -18.96 2.58 -13.30
N LYS A 222 -19.04 2.23 -12.01
CA LYS A 222 -20.21 2.50 -11.16
C LYS A 222 -20.35 3.99 -10.84
N ALA A 223 -19.25 4.66 -10.49
CA ALA A 223 -19.26 6.07 -10.13
C ALA A 223 -19.65 6.95 -11.32
N PHE A 224 -19.10 6.67 -12.49
CA PHE A 224 -19.30 7.49 -13.69
C PHE A 224 -20.38 6.94 -14.63
N ALA A 225 -21.33 6.15 -14.13
CA ALA A 225 -22.38 5.56 -14.95
C ALA A 225 -23.01 6.57 -15.92
N GLY A 226 -22.88 6.30 -17.23
CA GLY A 226 -23.39 7.17 -18.30
C GLY A 226 -22.57 8.44 -18.60
N SER A 227 -21.39 8.60 -18.01
CA SER A 227 -20.50 9.75 -18.22
C SER A 227 -19.13 9.33 -18.75
N PRO A 228 -18.56 10.06 -19.71
CA PRO A 228 -17.24 9.74 -20.23
C PRO A 228 -16.15 10.10 -19.20
N TYR A 229 -15.16 9.23 -19.08
CA TYR A 229 -14.00 9.40 -18.21
C TYR A 229 -12.73 8.90 -18.92
N PHE A 230 -11.56 9.08 -18.32
CA PHE A 230 -10.30 8.53 -18.83
C PHE A 230 -9.46 8.00 -17.69
N VAL A 231 -8.56 7.07 -18.00
CA VAL A 231 -7.57 6.57 -17.05
C VAL A 231 -6.35 7.49 -17.10
N TYR A 232 -6.01 8.07 -15.97
CA TYR A 232 -4.80 8.84 -15.75
C TYR A 232 -3.82 8.01 -14.92
N GLN A 233 -2.60 7.85 -15.41
CA GLN A 233 -1.54 7.15 -14.69
C GLN A 233 -0.32 8.06 -14.54
N SER A 234 0.15 8.18 -13.30
CA SER A 234 1.42 8.83 -12.98
C SER A 234 2.48 7.78 -12.73
N TYR A 235 3.70 8.08 -13.13
CA TYR A 235 4.86 7.22 -13.02
C TYR A 235 5.98 7.92 -12.24
N VAL A 236 6.78 7.13 -11.55
CA VAL A 236 7.93 7.63 -10.79
C VAL A 236 9.08 8.02 -11.72
N ASP A 237 9.20 7.35 -12.86
CA ASP A 237 10.24 7.57 -13.86
C ASP A 237 9.70 8.25 -15.14
N SER A 238 10.60 8.90 -15.87
CA SER A 238 10.28 9.62 -17.11
C SER A 238 10.00 8.71 -18.31
N GLN A 239 10.29 7.41 -18.22
CA GLN A 239 10.00 6.42 -19.26
C GLN A 239 8.60 5.80 -19.08
N CYS A 240 7.89 6.16 -18.00
CA CYS A 240 6.59 5.64 -17.62
C CYS A 240 6.57 4.11 -17.52
N VAL A 241 7.50 3.54 -16.74
CA VAL A 241 7.58 2.10 -16.48
C VAL A 241 7.17 1.75 -15.05
N LEU A 242 7.62 2.53 -14.07
CA LEU A 242 7.31 2.40 -12.65
C LEU A 242 6.04 3.17 -12.32
N LEU A 243 4.91 2.47 -12.35
CA LEU A 243 3.63 3.03 -11.98
C LEU A 243 3.68 3.62 -10.56
N GLY A 244 3.32 4.89 -10.43
CA GLY A 244 3.15 5.58 -9.16
C GLY A 244 1.71 5.46 -8.66
N PHE A 245 0.77 6.07 -9.38
CA PHE A 245 -0.65 5.96 -9.05
C PHE A 245 -1.52 5.96 -10.29
N THR A 246 -2.74 5.44 -10.13
CA THR A 246 -3.78 5.45 -11.15
C THR A 246 -5.01 6.18 -10.64
N SER A 247 -5.70 6.90 -11.53
CA SER A 247 -6.99 7.51 -11.25
C SER A 247 -7.85 7.50 -12.49
N ASP A 248 -9.16 7.35 -12.33
CA ASP A 248 -10.13 7.60 -13.39
C ASP A 248 -10.74 8.99 -13.20
N ILE A 249 -10.73 9.81 -14.25
CA ILE A 249 -11.17 11.21 -14.18
C ILE A 249 -12.28 11.44 -15.20
N ARG A 250 -13.40 11.99 -14.71
CA ARG A 250 -14.56 12.33 -15.55
C ARG A 250 -14.23 13.54 -16.44
N LEU A 251 -14.60 13.46 -17.72
CA LEU A 251 -14.42 14.55 -18.67
C LEU A 251 -15.35 15.73 -18.38
N ASN A 252 -14.90 16.95 -18.70
CA ASN A 252 -15.67 18.19 -18.63
C ASN A 252 -16.35 18.42 -17.27
N THR A 253 -15.70 17.98 -16.21
CA THR A 253 -16.21 18.09 -14.84
C THR A 253 -15.19 18.84 -14.00
N CYS A 254 -15.61 20.00 -13.49
CA CYS A 254 -14.82 20.75 -12.53
C CYS A 254 -14.91 20.12 -11.14
N PHE A 255 -13.77 19.98 -10.44
CA PHE A 255 -13.71 19.58 -9.04
C PHE A 255 -12.57 20.31 -8.32
N SER A 256 -12.73 20.50 -7.00
CA SER A 256 -11.65 21.01 -6.14
C SER A 256 -10.49 20.02 -6.12
N THR A 257 -9.25 20.50 -6.10
CA THR A 257 -8.04 19.68 -5.93
C THR A 257 -6.87 20.59 -5.58
N SER A 258 -5.92 20.10 -4.79
CA SER A 258 -4.67 20.81 -4.50
C SER A 258 -3.48 19.90 -4.80
N PRO A 259 -3.11 19.72 -6.09
CA PRO A 259 -2.01 18.84 -6.48
C PRO A 259 -0.63 19.37 -6.06
N ASN A 260 -0.53 20.62 -5.60
CA ASN A 260 0.72 21.24 -5.17
C ASN A 260 0.62 21.66 -3.69
N ASP A 261 1.73 21.60 -2.98
CA ASP A 261 1.82 22.00 -1.56
C ASP A 261 1.71 23.50 -1.35
N ASP A 262 1.96 24.31 -2.39
CA ASP A 262 1.90 25.76 -2.34
C ASP A 262 0.48 26.33 -2.42
N GLY A 263 -0.53 25.47 -2.61
CA GLY A 263 -1.94 25.87 -2.75
C GLY A 263 -2.23 26.72 -4.00
N SER A 264 -1.30 26.77 -4.96
CA SER A 264 -1.45 27.55 -6.20
C SER A 264 -2.57 27.03 -7.08
N ILE A 265 -2.90 25.75 -6.97
CA ILE A 265 -3.99 25.09 -7.69
C ILE A 265 -5.06 24.72 -6.67
N GLN A 266 -6.30 25.13 -6.92
CA GLN A 266 -7.44 24.86 -6.05
C GLN A 266 -8.56 24.09 -6.75
N SER A 267 -8.54 24.02 -8.08
CA SER A 267 -9.48 23.20 -8.83
C SER A 267 -8.94 22.77 -10.19
N CYS A 268 -9.59 21.76 -10.76
CA CYS A 268 -9.22 21.15 -12.02
C CYS A 268 -10.46 20.90 -12.87
N ASN A 269 -10.34 21.12 -14.18
CA ASN A 269 -11.28 20.66 -15.20
C ASN A 269 -10.52 19.87 -16.27
N THR A 270 -11.21 19.07 -17.06
CA THR A 270 -10.60 18.29 -18.14
C THR A 270 -11.38 18.49 -19.43
N THR A 271 -10.68 18.53 -20.56
CA THR A 271 -11.30 18.63 -21.90
C THR A 271 -10.69 17.60 -22.83
N LEU A 272 -11.51 17.10 -23.74
CA LEU A 272 -11.09 16.21 -24.83
C LEU A 272 -10.97 17.06 -26.11
N SER A 273 -9.90 16.89 -26.88
CA SER A 273 -9.79 17.54 -28.20
C SER A 273 -10.90 17.05 -29.15
N ASP A 274 -11.24 17.87 -30.14
CA ASP A 274 -12.35 17.58 -31.07
C ASP A 274 -12.17 16.26 -31.84
N ASP A 275 -10.91 15.88 -32.11
CA ASP A 275 -10.53 14.63 -32.76
C ASP A 275 -10.37 13.44 -31.79
N GLY A 276 -10.50 13.68 -30.48
CA GLY A 276 -10.29 12.68 -29.43
C GLY A 276 -8.85 12.22 -29.23
N SER A 277 -7.87 12.86 -29.88
CA SER A 277 -6.46 12.44 -29.83
C SER A 277 -5.73 12.87 -28.57
N SER A 278 -6.26 13.86 -27.85
CA SER A 278 -5.62 14.39 -26.63
C SER A 278 -6.63 14.81 -25.57
N ILE A 279 -6.21 14.69 -24.31
CA ILE A 279 -6.92 15.22 -23.15
C ILE A 279 -6.08 16.32 -22.53
N THR A 280 -6.70 17.46 -22.26
CA THR A 280 -6.07 18.58 -21.56
C THR A 280 -6.62 18.67 -20.14
N ILE A 281 -5.73 18.78 -19.16
CA ILE A 281 -6.08 18.98 -17.75
C ILE A 281 -5.84 20.45 -17.42
N LEU A 282 -6.89 21.18 -17.08
CA LEU A 282 -6.88 22.62 -16.82
C LEU A 282 -6.90 22.88 -15.31
N TYR A 283 -5.81 23.43 -14.78
CA TYR A 283 -5.66 23.74 -13.37
C TYR A 283 -5.86 25.22 -13.08
N TYR A 284 -6.67 25.53 -12.08
CA TYR A 284 -7.10 26.89 -11.76
C TYR A 284 -6.70 27.30 -10.35
N SER A 285 -6.44 28.59 -10.15
CA SER A 285 -5.99 29.16 -8.88
C SER A 285 -7.10 29.35 -7.84
N ALA A 286 -8.37 29.21 -8.22
CA ALA A 286 -9.51 29.28 -7.30
C ALA A 286 -10.40 28.04 -7.44
N SER A 287 -11.35 27.89 -6.52
CA SER A 287 -12.33 26.80 -6.54
C SER A 287 -13.29 26.90 -7.74
N ASN A 288 -14.01 25.81 -8.02
CA ASN A 288 -15.01 25.74 -9.09
C ASN A 288 -14.51 26.15 -10.49
N CYS A 289 -13.21 25.94 -10.75
CA CYS A 289 -12.55 26.23 -12.03
C CYS A 289 -12.65 27.70 -12.42
N GLN A 290 -12.57 28.56 -11.40
CA GLN A 290 -12.51 30.01 -11.53
C GLN A 290 -11.10 30.53 -11.28
N GLY A 291 -10.89 31.82 -11.52
CA GLY A 291 -9.59 32.46 -11.32
C GLY A 291 -8.65 32.28 -12.50
N THR A 292 -7.35 32.35 -12.23
CA THR A 292 -6.32 32.30 -13.27
C THR A 292 -6.02 30.85 -13.64
N LEU A 293 -5.89 30.56 -14.93
CA LEU A 293 -5.39 29.28 -15.41
C LEU A 293 -3.90 29.18 -15.07
N VAL A 294 -3.54 28.26 -14.18
CA VAL A 294 -2.18 28.08 -13.66
C VAL A 294 -1.37 27.16 -14.58
N SER A 295 -2.00 26.08 -15.06
CA SER A 295 -1.35 25.06 -15.88
C SER A 295 -2.38 24.32 -16.74
N ASN A 296 -1.97 23.86 -17.92
CA ASN A 296 -2.83 23.18 -18.90
C ASN A 296 -2.12 22.04 -19.67
N PRO A 297 -1.53 21.04 -19.00
CA PRO A 297 -0.87 19.95 -19.69
C PRO A 297 -1.86 19.16 -20.57
N SER A 298 -1.40 18.83 -21.78
CA SER A 298 -2.14 18.02 -22.75
C SER A 298 -1.44 16.69 -22.97
N PHE A 299 -2.19 15.59 -22.94
CA PHE A 299 -1.69 14.21 -23.03
C PHE A 299 -2.33 13.48 -24.20
N PRO A 300 -1.58 12.66 -24.95
CA PRO A 300 -2.18 11.82 -25.98
C PRO A 300 -3.07 10.74 -25.32
N THR A 301 -4.20 10.42 -25.94
CA THR A 301 -5.19 9.46 -25.40
C THR A 301 -4.83 7.99 -25.60
N ASN A 302 -3.75 7.73 -26.35
CA ASN A 302 -3.29 6.39 -26.70
C ASN A 302 -2.30 5.78 -25.69
N GLY A 303 -2.11 6.40 -24.52
CA GLY A 303 -1.13 5.95 -23.53
C GLY A 303 0.32 6.35 -23.81
N GLY A 304 0.56 7.29 -24.73
CA GLY A 304 1.89 7.87 -24.94
C GLY A 304 2.43 8.50 -23.65
N CYS A 305 3.66 8.16 -23.27
CA CYS A 305 4.32 8.72 -22.08
C CYS A 305 4.70 10.18 -22.30
N LYS A 306 4.26 11.07 -21.40
CA LYS A 306 4.63 12.49 -21.40
C LYS A 306 4.82 12.95 -19.96
N SER A 307 6.00 13.47 -19.63
CA SER A 307 6.32 13.98 -18.28
C SER A 307 6.00 12.98 -17.16
N SER A 308 6.41 11.72 -17.33
CA SER A 308 6.13 10.62 -16.40
C SER A 308 4.63 10.33 -16.23
N GLN A 309 3.79 10.65 -17.21
CA GLN A 309 2.34 10.48 -17.15
C GLN A 309 1.83 9.82 -18.44
N LYS A 310 0.80 8.99 -18.31
CA LYS A 310 0.06 8.41 -19.43
C LYS A 310 -1.43 8.63 -19.24
N VAL A 311 -2.13 8.85 -20.35
CA VAL A 311 -3.58 8.96 -20.39
C VAL A 311 -4.14 7.95 -21.37
N PHE A 312 -5.14 7.19 -20.94
CA PHE A 312 -5.86 6.24 -21.77
C PHE A 312 -7.32 6.65 -21.85
N TYR A 313 -7.81 6.87 -23.06
CA TYR A 313 -9.21 7.17 -23.32
C TYR A 313 -9.68 6.32 -24.49
N SER A 314 -10.70 5.50 -24.26
CA SER A 314 -11.38 4.74 -25.30
C SER A 314 -12.81 5.23 -25.44
N LYS A 315 -13.17 5.68 -26.65
CA LYS A 315 -14.54 6.11 -26.95
C LYS A 315 -15.54 4.94 -26.83
N ASP A 316 -15.08 3.72 -27.07
CA ASP A 316 -15.90 2.51 -27.09
C ASP A 316 -16.23 1.97 -25.70
N SER A 317 -15.42 2.29 -24.68
CA SER A 317 -15.74 1.95 -23.28
C SER A 317 -16.99 2.66 -22.75
N PHE A 318 -17.54 3.62 -23.50
CA PHE A 318 -18.76 4.36 -23.15
C PHE A 318 -20.00 3.90 -23.90
N GLN A 319 -19.94 2.79 -24.66
CA GLN A 319 -21.17 2.22 -25.19
C GLN A 319 -22.07 1.89 -24.00
N ALA A 320 -23.14 2.69 -23.90
CA ALA A 320 -24.06 2.71 -22.78
C ALA A 320 -24.35 1.27 -22.36
N VAL A 321 -24.23 1.00 -21.05
CA VAL A 321 -24.95 -0.13 -20.44
C VAL A 321 -26.37 0.05 -20.92
N GLY A 322 -26.72 -0.73 -21.96
CA GLY A 322 -27.91 -0.45 -22.74
C GLY A 322 -29.05 -0.40 -21.76
N SER A 323 -29.88 0.65 -21.85
CA SER A 323 -31.25 0.56 -21.37
C SER A 323 -31.72 -0.86 -21.70
N PRO A 324 -32.19 -1.65 -20.71
CA PRO A 324 -32.63 -3.00 -21.00
C PRO A 324 -33.63 -2.88 -22.13
N ASN A 325 -33.20 -3.27 -23.33
CA ASN A 325 -34.02 -3.16 -24.51
C ASN A 325 -35.15 -4.13 -24.23
N SER A 326 -36.29 -3.61 -23.78
CA SER A 326 -37.58 -4.23 -23.90
C SER A 326 -37.88 -4.32 -25.40
N ASN A 327 -37.13 -5.17 -26.09
CA ASN A 327 -37.46 -5.55 -27.45
C ASN A 327 -38.70 -6.42 -27.32
N ASN A 328 -39.84 -5.75 -27.43
CA ASN A 328 -41.05 -6.37 -27.93
C ASN A 328 -40.67 -7.14 -29.19
N THR A 329 -40.95 -8.43 -29.10
CA THR A 329 -40.84 -9.40 -30.17
C THR A 329 -41.63 -8.94 -31.39
N ASP A 330 -40.92 -8.50 -32.42
CA ASP A 330 -41.39 -8.67 -33.80
C ASP A 330 -40.23 -9.15 -34.68
N SER A 331 -40.15 -10.49 -34.76
CA SER A 331 -40.12 -11.20 -36.03
C SER A 331 -39.12 -10.72 -37.09
N SER A 332 -37.84 -11.09 -36.95
CA SER A 332 -37.04 -11.52 -38.11
C SER A 332 -35.82 -12.35 -37.70
N SER A 333 -35.65 -13.46 -38.41
CA SER A 333 -34.77 -14.59 -38.10
C SER A 333 -33.29 -14.28 -38.34
N SER A 334 -32.47 -14.38 -37.30
CA SER A 334 -31.09 -14.84 -37.42
C SER A 334 -30.68 -15.59 -36.15
N SER A 335 -30.19 -16.81 -36.33
CA SER A 335 -30.05 -17.81 -35.27
C SER A 335 -28.82 -17.57 -34.38
N ASN A 336 -29.03 -17.08 -33.16
CA ASN A 336 -28.01 -17.01 -32.11
C ASN A 336 -27.92 -18.34 -31.34
N ILE A 337 -27.17 -19.29 -31.90
CA ILE A 337 -26.94 -20.64 -31.33
C ILE A 337 -26.05 -20.60 -30.06
N GLY A 338 -25.33 -19.50 -29.80
CA GLY A 338 -24.36 -19.41 -28.72
C GLY A 338 -24.92 -19.37 -27.29
N ALA A 339 -26.09 -18.77 -27.06
CA ALA A 339 -26.64 -18.58 -25.71
C ALA A 339 -27.33 -19.83 -25.14
N ILE A 340 -27.85 -20.70 -26.02
CA ILE A 340 -28.59 -21.92 -25.62
C ILE A 340 -27.62 -23.02 -25.19
N VAL A 341 -26.43 -23.10 -25.80
CA VAL A 341 -25.42 -24.11 -25.46
C VAL A 341 -24.77 -23.81 -24.09
N GLY A 342 -24.60 -22.54 -23.72
CA GLY A 342 -24.05 -22.15 -22.41
C GLY A 342 -24.96 -22.51 -21.23
N GLY A 343 -26.28 -22.39 -21.40
CA GLY A 343 -27.26 -22.73 -20.36
C GLY A 343 -27.36 -24.23 -20.07
N ALA A 344 -27.22 -25.08 -21.10
CA ALA A 344 -27.31 -26.53 -20.94
C ALA A 344 -26.13 -27.10 -20.15
N VAL A 345 -24.91 -26.59 -20.39
CA VAL A 345 -23.70 -27.05 -19.69
C VAL A 345 -23.69 -26.56 -18.24
N GLY A 346 -24.11 -25.32 -17.98
CA GLY A 346 -24.26 -24.79 -16.62
C GLY A 346 -25.31 -25.53 -15.78
N GLY A 347 -26.46 -25.86 -16.39
CA GLY A 347 -27.52 -26.62 -15.72
C GLY A 347 -27.11 -28.05 -15.36
N ALA A 348 -26.36 -28.73 -16.23
CA ALA A 348 -25.86 -30.08 -15.97
C ALA A 348 -24.86 -30.13 -14.80
N LEU A 349 -24.00 -29.12 -14.65
CA LEU A 349 -23.06 -29.01 -13.53
C LEU A 349 -23.78 -28.83 -12.19
N VAL A 350 -24.80 -27.97 -12.15
CA VAL A 350 -25.57 -27.72 -10.92
C VAL A 350 -26.38 -28.97 -10.52
N LEU A 351 -27.03 -29.64 -11.47
CA LEU A 351 -27.75 -30.89 -11.20
C LEU A 351 -26.82 -32.01 -10.75
N GLY A 352 -25.61 -32.11 -11.31
CA GLY A 352 -24.58 -33.07 -10.87
C GLY A 352 -24.13 -32.84 -9.43
N LEU A 353 -23.94 -31.57 -9.04
CA LEU A 353 -23.55 -31.19 -7.68
C LEU A 353 -24.65 -31.53 -6.65
N VAL A 354 -25.91 -31.25 -6.98
CA VAL A 354 -27.06 -31.59 -6.13
C VAL A 354 -27.18 -33.10 -5.97
N ALA A 355 -27.06 -33.87 -7.05
CA ALA A 355 -27.09 -35.34 -6.97
C ALA A 355 -25.94 -35.91 -6.11
N PHE A 356 -24.74 -35.34 -6.20
CA PHE A 356 -23.59 -35.75 -5.40
C PHE A 356 -23.78 -35.48 -3.90
N VAL A 357 -24.33 -34.32 -3.54
CA VAL A 357 -24.65 -33.96 -2.15
C VAL A 357 -25.71 -34.89 -1.58
N VAL A 358 -26.81 -35.13 -2.31
CA VAL A 358 -27.85 -36.08 -1.90
C VAL A 358 -27.28 -37.48 -1.72
N TYR A 359 -26.44 -37.95 -2.65
CA TYR A 359 -25.79 -39.26 -2.54
C TYR A 359 -24.87 -39.39 -1.31
N ARG A 360 -24.13 -38.32 -0.96
CA ARG A 360 -23.26 -38.29 0.22
C ARG A 360 -24.04 -38.28 1.53
N VAL A 361 -25.18 -37.60 1.58
CA VAL A 361 -26.02 -37.48 2.79
C VAL A 361 -26.89 -38.72 2.99
N VAL A 362 -27.41 -39.31 1.90
CA VAL A 362 -28.32 -40.47 1.97
C VAL A 362 -27.58 -41.80 2.07
N ARG A 363 -26.27 -41.87 1.81
CA ARG A 363 -25.52 -43.12 2.04
C ARG A 363 -25.53 -43.47 3.54
N PRO A 364 -26.22 -44.55 3.94
CA PRO A 364 -26.25 -44.95 5.33
C PRO A 364 -24.84 -45.28 5.78
N LYS A 365 -24.40 -44.64 6.86
CA LYS A 365 -23.17 -45.02 7.56
C LYS A 365 -23.35 -46.47 8.00
N LYS A 366 -22.67 -47.41 7.35
CA LYS A 366 -22.55 -48.78 7.85
C LYS A 366 -21.93 -48.70 9.24
N ASP A 367 -22.67 -49.21 10.21
CA ASP A 367 -22.36 -49.21 11.63
C ASP A 367 -20.92 -49.64 11.89
N ARG A 368 -20.11 -48.72 12.40
CA ARG A 368 -18.86 -49.06 13.07
C ARG A 368 -19.19 -49.33 14.53
N LEU A 369 -18.96 -50.57 14.93
CA LEU A 369 -19.06 -51.08 16.30
C LEU A 369 -18.33 -50.18 17.30
N PRO A 370 -18.84 -50.04 18.54
CA PRO A 370 -18.28 -49.14 19.54
C PRO A 370 -16.95 -49.69 20.07
N PHE A 371 -15.89 -48.90 19.90
CA PHE A 371 -14.61 -49.10 20.58
C PHE A 371 -14.69 -48.48 21.97
N ASN A 372 -14.55 -49.32 22.98
CA ASN A 372 -14.56 -48.99 24.40
C ASN A 372 -13.24 -48.30 24.77
N ASN A 373 -13.25 -46.99 25.01
CA ASN A 373 -12.11 -46.25 25.56
C ASN A 373 -12.47 -45.67 26.93
N THR A 374 -12.11 -46.43 27.95
CA THR A 374 -11.97 -45.98 29.33
C THR A 374 -10.81 -44.99 29.39
N SER A 375 -11.10 -43.69 29.42
CA SER A 375 -10.09 -42.64 29.69
C SER A 375 -10.24 -42.17 31.13
N SER A 376 -9.32 -42.63 31.98
CA SER A 376 -9.08 -42.12 33.32
C SER A 376 -8.75 -40.63 33.30
N SER A 377 -9.38 -39.87 34.19
CA SER A 377 -9.06 -38.48 34.48
C SER A 377 -7.63 -38.32 35.03
N PRO A 378 -6.90 -37.25 34.67
CA PRO A 378 -5.62 -36.93 35.30
C PRO A 378 -5.82 -36.35 36.71
N PRO A 379 -4.85 -36.54 37.63
CA PRO A 379 -4.91 -36.00 38.98
C PRO A 379 -4.77 -34.47 38.99
N GLU A 380 -5.59 -33.85 39.82
CA GLU A 380 -5.62 -32.42 40.14
C GLU A 380 -4.32 -32.00 40.85
N ALA A 381 -3.67 -30.94 40.33
CA ALA A 381 -2.43 -30.40 40.89
C ALA A 381 -2.73 -29.47 42.09
N PRO A 382 -1.87 -29.45 43.13
CA PRO A 382 -2.08 -28.62 44.32
C PRO A 382 -1.92 -27.13 44.05
N VAL A 383 -2.87 -26.35 44.55
CA VAL A 383 -2.90 -24.88 44.51
C VAL A 383 -1.77 -24.31 45.39
N SER A 384 -0.84 -23.61 44.76
CA SER A 384 0.23 -22.88 45.45
C SER A 384 -0.27 -21.49 45.89
N PRO A 385 0.01 -21.04 47.13
CA PRO A 385 -0.43 -19.74 47.63
C PRO A 385 0.33 -18.57 46.96
N ALA A 386 -0.41 -17.48 46.72
CA ALA A 386 0.09 -16.26 46.10
C ALA A 386 1.10 -15.51 46.99
N PRO A 387 2.16 -14.91 46.41
CA PRO A 387 3.10 -14.07 47.15
C PRO A 387 2.51 -12.69 47.48
N PRO A 388 2.90 -12.07 48.61
CA PRO A 388 2.42 -10.76 49.03
C PRO A 388 2.94 -9.62 48.15
N ILE A 389 2.05 -8.66 47.87
CA ILE A 389 2.26 -7.44 47.10
C ILE A 389 3.17 -6.48 47.92
N PRO A 390 4.28 -5.97 47.36
CA PRO A 390 5.05 -4.90 48.00
C PRO A 390 4.30 -3.56 47.92
N ALA A 391 4.28 -2.84 49.05
CA ALA A 391 3.67 -1.52 49.17
C ALA A 391 4.36 -0.46 48.28
N GLN A 392 3.57 0.30 47.53
CA GLN A 392 4.01 1.48 46.78
C GLN A 392 4.33 2.66 47.71
N PRO A 393 5.43 3.39 47.47
CA PRO A 393 5.68 4.69 48.10
C PRO A 393 4.73 5.78 47.57
N ARG A 394 4.12 6.53 48.50
CA ARG A 394 3.29 7.71 48.21
C ARG A 394 4.15 8.85 47.65
N SER A 395 3.77 9.40 46.50
CA SER A 395 4.31 10.66 45.98
C SER A 395 3.68 11.88 46.68
N PRO A 396 4.41 13.00 46.85
CA PRO A 396 3.89 14.23 47.43
C PRO A 396 3.04 15.06 46.44
N LEU A 397 2.18 15.90 47.04
CA LEU A 397 1.24 16.84 46.42
C LEU A 397 1.87 17.86 45.44
N PRO A 398 1.04 18.44 44.53
CA PRO A 398 1.47 19.44 43.56
C PRO A 398 1.51 20.87 44.12
N VAL A 399 2.49 21.65 43.66
CA VAL A 399 2.65 23.10 43.87
C VAL A 399 1.82 23.86 42.82
N PRO A 400 1.17 24.99 43.17
CA PRO A 400 0.34 25.75 42.22
C PRO A 400 1.18 26.56 41.24
N ALA A 401 0.73 26.59 39.98
CA ALA A 401 1.31 27.39 38.90
C ALA A 401 0.88 28.86 39.00
N THR A 402 1.86 29.75 38.96
CA THR A 402 1.70 31.20 38.86
C THR A 402 1.39 31.58 37.41
N THR A 403 0.23 32.20 37.20
CA THR A 403 -0.13 32.94 35.98
C THR A 403 0.77 34.16 35.81
N LEU A 404 1.34 34.34 34.62
CA LEU A 404 1.99 35.59 34.20
C LEU A 404 1.35 36.06 32.88
N ALA A 405 1.02 37.34 32.91
CA ALA A 405 0.14 38.04 31.99
C ALA A 405 0.77 38.33 30.63
N VAL A 406 -0.13 38.44 29.67
CA VAL A 406 0.02 39.02 28.34
C VAL A 406 0.30 40.52 28.47
N ASP A 407 1.28 41.04 27.72
CA ASP A 407 1.27 42.44 27.29
C ASP A 407 1.87 42.59 25.88
N THR A 408 0.97 42.81 24.93
CA THR A 408 0.88 43.94 23.99
C THR A 408 2.10 44.38 23.15
N GLU A 409 1.89 44.24 21.84
CA GLU A 409 2.25 45.10 20.69
C GLU A 409 3.61 45.82 20.62
N ALA A 410 4.35 45.53 19.54
CA ALA A 410 5.07 46.56 18.80
C ALA A 410 5.16 46.21 17.30
N ARG A 411 4.59 47.10 16.49
CA ARG A 411 4.80 47.24 15.04
C ARG A 411 6.29 47.33 14.69
N SER A 412 6.69 46.75 13.56
CA SER A 412 7.59 47.45 12.63
C SER A 412 7.44 46.97 11.19
N VAL A 413 7.29 47.95 10.32
CA VAL A 413 7.22 47.87 8.87
C VAL A 413 8.65 47.80 8.33
N VAL A 414 8.98 46.83 7.48
CA VAL A 414 10.05 46.98 6.49
C VAL A 414 9.61 46.35 5.17
N THR A 415 9.33 47.22 4.21
CA THR A 415 9.36 46.95 2.78
C THR A 415 10.82 46.95 2.34
N SER A 416 11.29 45.96 1.56
CA SER A 416 12.04 46.16 0.30
C SER A 416 12.68 44.88 -0.26
N ALA A 417 12.48 44.75 -1.57
CA ALA A 417 13.41 44.29 -2.61
C ALA A 417 13.93 42.83 -2.63
N VAL A 418 13.50 42.15 -3.69
CA VAL A 418 14.07 40.94 -4.27
C VAL A 418 15.52 41.15 -4.69
N THR A 419 16.42 40.23 -4.32
CA THR A 419 17.50 39.75 -5.18
C THR A 419 17.93 38.34 -4.76
N SER A 420 18.18 37.53 -5.77
CA SER A 420 18.51 36.11 -5.77
C SER A 420 19.76 35.72 -4.97
N ALA A 421 19.67 34.64 -4.19
CA ALA A 421 20.66 33.56 -4.07
C ALA A 421 20.16 32.53 -3.04
N GLY A 422 20.38 31.24 -3.30
CA GLY A 422 19.80 30.15 -2.52
C GLY A 422 20.10 30.20 -1.01
N SER A 423 19.08 29.88 -0.21
CA SER A 423 19.30 29.45 1.17
C SER A 423 18.21 28.44 1.58
N SER A 424 18.67 27.32 2.12
CA SER A 424 17.82 26.33 2.79
C SER A 424 17.39 26.88 4.14
N GLY A 425 16.08 27.04 4.34
CA GLY A 425 15.48 27.36 5.63
C GLY A 425 15.12 26.09 6.39
N THR A 426 15.66 25.93 7.59
CA THR A 426 15.32 24.85 8.53
C THR A 426 14.24 25.37 9.47
N PHE A 427 13.08 24.70 9.56
CA PHE A 427 12.06 25.00 10.57
C PHE A 427 12.10 23.97 11.70
N LEU A 428 12.18 24.47 12.94
CA LEU A 428 12.00 23.71 14.17
C LEU A 428 10.51 23.77 14.58
N VAL A 429 9.87 22.63 14.76
CA VAL A 429 8.54 22.54 15.40
C VAL A 429 8.72 22.06 16.83
N SER A 430 8.32 22.90 17.77
CA SER A 430 8.29 22.61 19.20
C SER A 430 7.04 21.81 19.57
N HIS A 431 7.17 20.87 20.50
CA HIS A 431 6.11 19.97 20.95
C HIS A 431 5.02 20.68 21.76
N GLY A 432 3.77 20.43 21.41
CA GLY A 432 2.62 20.61 22.28
C GLY A 432 1.33 20.80 21.51
N VAL A 433 0.60 19.71 21.19
CA VAL A 433 -0.76 19.87 20.68
C VAL A 433 -1.77 18.84 21.20
N ASN A 434 -2.99 19.35 21.35
CA ASN A 434 -4.15 18.86 22.09
C ASN A 434 -4.98 17.84 21.28
N GLU A 435 -5.79 17.05 21.98
CA GLU A 435 -6.59 15.89 21.56
C GLU A 435 -7.56 16.15 20.39
N LYS A 436 -7.86 17.42 20.06
CA LYS A 436 -8.65 17.83 18.88
C LYS A 436 -7.89 17.81 17.54
N GLN A 437 -6.57 17.62 17.53
CA GLN A 437 -5.79 17.47 16.29
C GLN A 437 -5.67 16.03 15.77
N ARG A 438 -6.15 15.03 16.53
CA ARG A 438 -6.15 13.64 16.07
C ARG A 438 -7.06 13.40 14.85
N ASP A 439 -8.13 14.19 14.71
CA ASP A 439 -9.05 14.09 13.57
C ASP A 439 -8.50 14.76 12.29
N SER A 440 -7.48 15.63 12.41
CA SER A 440 -6.79 16.26 11.28
C SER A 440 -5.79 15.31 10.59
N VAL A 441 -5.29 14.32 11.32
CA VAL A 441 -4.28 13.37 10.83
C VAL A 441 -4.88 12.35 9.86
N PHE A 442 -6.16 12.01 10.00
CA PHE A 442 -6.87 11.17 9.03
C PHE A 442 -7.28 11.91 7.75
N GLY A 443 -7.38 13.24 7.80
CA GLY A 443 -7.59 14.09 6.63
C GLY A 443 -6.32 14.26 5.78
N GLU A 444 -5.15 14.32 6.43
CA GLU A 444 -3.85 14.41 5.74
C GLU A 444 -3.40 13.06 5.16
N MET A 445 -3.65 11.93 5.82
CA MET A 445 -3.29 10.61 5.26
C MET A 445 -4.12 10.22 4.01
N ASN A 446 -5.34 10.75 3.88
CA ASN A 446 -6.16 10.62 2.66
C ASN A 446 -5.83 11.67 1.58
N SER A 447 -5.14 12.76 1.94
CA SER A 447 -4.62 13.77 1.02
C SER A 447 -3.24 13.39 0.46
N MET A 448 -2.43 12.67 1.24
CA MET A 448 -1.08 12.21 0.89
C MET A 448 -1.04 11.06 -0.14
N ALA A 449 -2.20 10.49 -0.50
CA ALA A 449 -2.29 9.58 -1.64
C ALA A 449 -2.16 10.31 -3.01
N SER A 450 -2.20 11.66 -3.02
CA SER A 450 -2.08 12.50 -4.22
C SER A 450 -0.83 13.37 -4.26
N THR A 451 -0.09 13.52 -3.16
CA THR A 451 1.11 14.37 -3.10
C THR A 451 2.19 13.74 -2.22
N GLN A 452 3.31 13.40 -2.85
CA GLN A 452 4.62 13.06 -2.27
C GLN A 452 4.74 11.76 -1.46
N TYR A 453 5.08 10.66 -2.16
CA TYR A 453 5.92 9.61 -1.58
C TYR A 453 7.40 10.06 -1.67
N PHE A 454 7.88 10.74 -0.63
CA PHE A 454 9.30 10.75 -0.27
C PHE A 454 9.44 10.07 1.09
N ASN A 455 10.10 8.93 1.12
CA ASN A 455 10.59 8.31 2.35
C ASN A 455 11.73 9.19 2.91
N PRO A 456 11.63 9.77 4.13
CA PRO A 456 12.74 10.47 4.75
C PRO A 456 13.65 9.44 5.43
N ALA A 457 14.36 8.63 4.64
CA ALA A 457 15.35 7.69 5.17
C ALA A 457 16.59 7.62 4.27
N ALA A 458 17.35 8.72 4.20
CA ALA A 458 18.81 8.75 4.10
C ALA A 458 19.31 10.19 3.90
N ARG A 459 19.51 10.94 4.99
CA ARG A 459 20.53 12.01 5.02
C ARG A 459 21.49 11.70 6.16
N THR A 460 22.60 11.08 5.82
CA THR A 460 23.75 10.96 6.71
C THR A 460 24.52 12.28 6.63
N VAL A 461 24.58 13.02 7.73
CA VAL A 461 25.49 14.16 7.90
C VAL A 461 26.85 13.58 8.26
N GLU A 462 27.81 13.68 7.36
CA GLU A 462 29.21 13.39 7.64
C GLU A 462 29.83 14.64 8.27
N ILE A 463 30.03 14.63 9.59
CA ILE A 463 30.81 15.67 10.27
C ILE A 463 32.28 15.28 10.13
N SER A 464 32.98 15.90 9.19
CA SER A 464 34.45 15.85 9.14
C SER A 464 35.01 16.75 10.24
N PRO A 465 35.85 16.25 11.18
CA PRO A 465 36.56 17.13 12.09
C PRO A 465 37.59 17.95 11.30
N ALA A 466 37.62 19.26 11.59
CA ALA A 466 38.61 20.17 11.04
C ALA A 466 40.03 19.80 11.51
N PRO A 467 41.07 20.00 10.68
CA PRO A 467 42.44 19.72 11.07
C PRO A 467 42.87 20.68 12.19
N THR A 468 43.37 20.12 13.29
CA THR A 468 44.06 20.86 14.34
C THR A 468 45.33 21.46 13.77
N GLN A 469 45.37 22.78 13.61
CA GLN A 469 46.62 23.50 13.44
C GLN A 469 47.34 23.52 14.78
N THR A 470 48.54 22.96 14.80
CA THR A 470 49.51 23.11 15.90
C THR A 470 50.16 24.48 15.76
N LEU A 471 50.17 25.24 16.85
CA LEU A 471 51.00 26.43 17.02
C LEU A 471 52.44 26.03 17.35
#